data_AF-A0A950FRL7-F1
#
_entry.id   AF-A0A950FRL7-F1
#
_cell.length_a   1.000
_cell.length_b   1.000
_cell.length_c   1.000
_cell.angle_alpha   90.00
_cell.angle_beta   90.00
_cell.angle_gamma   90.00
#
_symmetry.space_group_name_H-M   'P 1'
#
loop_
_entity.id
_entity.type
_entity.pdbx_description
1 polymer ?
#
loop_
_entity_poly.entity_id
_entity_poly.type
_entity_poly.pdbx_seq_one_letter_code
_entity_poly.pdbx_strand_id
1 'polypeptide(L)'
;MAERAGLAALAAAVGAFHLTAKAMRAAQERIERALAAGAVDDAAARAYLAAVRRYFEPYEREAKGQLRHVDRELERLYQLQYNLTAERGVVAKRVEAVRGVLDALAEFRPE
;
A
#
# COMPACT_ATOMS: atom_id res chain seq x y z
N MET A 1 -24.42 1.33 -27.80
CA MET A 1 -23.83 0.00 -27.51
C MET A 1 -22.53 0.08 -26.72
N ALA A 2 -21.56 0.91 -27.13
CA ALA A 2 -20.28 1.07 -26.40
C ALA A 2 -20.43 1.51 -24.94
N GLU A 3 -21.34 2.45 -24.66
CA GLU A 3 -21.61 2.94 -23.29
C GLU A 3 -22.18 1.86 -22.36
N ARG A 4 -23.08 1.02 -22.86
CA ARG A 4 -23.63 -0.13 -22.11
C ARG A 4 -22.58 -1.20 -21.84
N ALA A 5 -21.71 -1.48 -22.82
CA ALA A 5 -20.59 -2.41 -22.64
C ALA A 5 -19.59 -1.88 -21.58
N GLY A 6 -19.29 -0.59 -21.59
CA GLY A 6 -18.47 0.05 -20.57
C GLY A 6 -19.08 -0.03 -19.17
N LEU A 7 -20.39 0.21 -19.05
CA LEU A 7 -21.12 0.08 -17.80
C LEU A 7 -21.14 -1.36 -17.28
N ALA A 8 -21.31 -2.35 -18.17
CA ALA A 8 -21.25 -3.77 -17.80
C ALA A 8 -19.85 -4.17 -17.31
N ALA A 9 -18.80 -3.70 -17.97
CA ALA A 9 -17.42 -3.95 -17.55
C ALA A 9 -17.13 -3.32 -16.17
N LEU A 10 -17.60 -2.08 -15.94
CA LEU A 10 -17.50 -1.43 -14.64
C LEU A 10 -18.25 -2.22 -13.57
N ALA A 11 -19.49 -2.64 -13.84
CA ALA A 11 -20.26 -3.44 -12.90
C ALA A 11 -19.54 -4.74 -12.55
N ALA A 12 -18.98 -5.45 -13.53
CA ALA A 12 -18.18 -6.65 -13.29
C ALA A 12 -16.94 -6.36 -12.42
N ALA A 13 -16.21 -5.27 -12.70
CA ALA A 13 -15.04 -4.89 -11.91
C ALA A 13 -15.41 -4.55 -10.46
N VAL A 14 -16.50 -3.82 -10.24
CA VAL A 14 -17.02 -3.50 -8.90
C VAL A 14 -17.52 -4.76 -8.19
N GLY A 15 -18.15 -5.68 -8.90
CA GLY A 15 -18.65 -6.95 -8.36
C GLY A 15 -17.55 -7.89 -7.86
N ALA A 16 -16.29 -7.69 -8.29
CA ALA A 16 -15.14 -8.41 -7.78
C ALA A 16 -14.70 -7.95 -6.37
N PHE A 17 -15.20 -6.82 -5.87
CA PHE A 17 -14.88 -6.32 -4.53
C PHE A 17 -15.83 -6.87 -3.47
N HIS A 18 -15.31 -7.09 -2.27
CA HIS A 18 -16.15 -7.30 -1.09
C HIS A 18 -16.79 -5.96 -0.66
N LEU A 19 -17.99 -5.69 -1.15
CA LEU A 19 -18.73 -4.47 -0.85
C LEU A 19 -19.29 -4.51 0.59
N THR A 20 -18.82 -3.61 1.45
CA THR A 20 -19.24 -3.54 2.85
C THR A 20 -20.45 -2.63 3.07
N ALA A 21 -20.56 -1.55 2.28
CA ALA A 21 -21.67 -0.60 2.40
C ALA A 21 -22.96 -1.15 1.77
N LYS A 22 -24.03 -1.20 2.57
CA LYS A 22 -25.37 -1.65 2.14
C LYS A 22 -25.88 -0.88 0.92
N ALA A 23 -25.67 0.44 0.87
CA ALA A 23 -26.10 1.27 -0.25
C ALA A 23 -25.38 0.91 -1.56
N MET A 24 -24.08 0.61 -1.49
CA MET A 24 -23.30 0.23 -2.67
C MET A 24 -23.69 -1.16 -3.17
N ARG A 25 -23.88 -2.13 -2.26
CA ARG A 25 -24.43 -3.45 -2.61
C ARG A 25 -25.78 -3.35 -3.32
N ALA A 26 -26.70 -2.57 -2.77
CA ALA A 26 -28.01 -2.38 -3.38
C ALA A 26 -27.93 -1.70 -4.77
N ALA A 27 -27.00 -0.77 -4.97
CA ALA A 27 -26.76 -0.15 -6.27
C ALA A 27 -26.19 -1.16 -7.28
N GLN A 28 -25.27 -2.02 -6.85
CA GLN A 28 -24.68 -3.10 -7.64
C GLN A 28 -25.74 -4.11 -8.11
N GLU A 29 -26.53 -4.66 -7.18
CA GLU A 29 -27.60 -5.62 -7.50
C GLU A 29 -28.66 -5.02 -8.43
N ARG A 30 -28.92 -3.71 -8.32
CA ARG A 30 -29.87 -3.02 -9.18
C ARG A 30 -29.33 -2.88 -10.60
N ILE A 31 -28.07 -2.47 -10.77
CA ILE A 31 -27.51 -2.28 -12.12
C ILE A 31 -27.28 -3.62 -12.82
N GLU A 32 -26.85 -4.66 -12.10
CA GLU A 32 -26.66 -6.00 -12.67
C GLU A 32 -27.98 -6.58 -13.20
N ARG A 33 -29.07 -6.44 -12.42
CA ARG A 33 -30.41 -6.84 -12.88
C ARG A 33 -30.86 -6.06 -14.11
N ALA A 34 -30.66 -4.75 -14.12
CA ALA A 34 -31.03 -3.90 -15.26
C ALA A 34 -30.21 -4.26 -16.52
N LEU A 35 -28.91 -4.54 -16.36
CA LEU A 35 -28.01 -4.97 -17.43
C LEU A 35 -28.42 -6.33 -18.02
N ALA A 36 -28.78 -7.29 -17.16
CA ALA A 36 -29.25 -8.61 -17.55
C ALA A 36 -30.60 -8.56 -18.27
N ALA A 37 -31.54 -7.72 -17.80
CA ALA A 37 -32.84 -7.51 -18.44
C ALA A 37 -32.76 -6.65 -19.71
N GLY A 38 -31.62 -5.99 -19.95
CA GLY A 38 -31.45 -5.03 -21.03
C GLY A 38 -32.28 -3.76 -20.92
N ALA A 39 -32.71 -3.42 -19.71
CA ALA A 39 -33.53 -2.28 -19.37
C ALA A 39 -32.75 -1.28 -18.50
N VAL A 40 -31.53 -0.93 -18.91
CA VAL A 40 -30.77 0.15 -18.26
C VAL A 40 -31.22 1.48 -18.83
N ASP A 41 -31.79 2.32 -17.99
CA ASP A 41 -32.03 3.73 -18.30
C ASP A 41 -30.87 4.62 -17.82
N ASP A 42 -30.81 5.84 -18.39
CA ASP A 42 -29.74 6.79 -18.09
C ASP A 42 -29.73 7.24 -16.62
N ALA A 43 -30.91 7.28 -15.98
CA ALA A 43 -31.02 7.69 -14.59
C ALA A 43 -30.39 6.65 -13.65
N ALA A 44 -30.64 5.37 -13.90
CA ALA A 44 -30.06 4.24 -13.21
C ALA A 44 -28.54 4.18 -13.44
N ALA A 45 -28.08 4.39 -14.67
CA ALA A 45 -26.66 4.45 -14.98
C ALA A 45 -25.97 5.59 -14.20
N ARG A 46 -26.50 6.82 -14.24
CA ARG A 46 -25.94 7.95 -13.49
C ARG A 46 -25.94 7.73 -11.98
N ALA A 47 -27.04 7.20 -11.44
CA ALA A 47 -27.15 6.90 -10.02
C ALA A 47 -26.13 5.84 -9.58
N TYR A 48 -25.92 4.80 -10.40
CA TYR A 48 -24.92 3.78 -10.15
C TYR A 48 -23.50 4.36 -10.19
N LEU A 49 -23.15 5.14 -11.21
CA LEU A 49 -21.84 5.80 -11.32
C LEU A 49 -21.56 6.72 -10.11
N ALA A 50 -22.57 7.47 -9.66
CA ALA A 50 -22.44 8.31 -8.48
C ALA A 50 -22.23 7.47 -7.19
N ALA A 51 -22.91 6.33 -7.06
CA ALA A 51 -22.72 5.41 -5.94
C ALA A 51 -21.31 4.79 -5.93
N VAL A 52 -20.83 4.31 -7.08
CA VAL A 52 -19.46 3.79 -7.26
C VAL A 52 -18.44 4.83 -6.84
N ARG A 53 -18.57 6.05 -7.38
CA ARG A 53 -17.66 7.16 -7.07
C ARG A 53 -17.62 7.47 -5.58
N ARG A 54 -18.80 7.65 -4.97
CA ARG A 54 -18.93 7.94 -3.53
C ARG A 54 -18.36 6.82 -2.65
N TYR A 55 -18.46 5.57 -3.10
CA TYR A 55 -17.92 4.44 -2.36
C TYR A 55 -16.40 4.40 -2.46
N PHE A 56 -15.81 4.43 -3.67
CA PHE A 56 -14.38 4.18 -3.88
C PHE A 56 -13.46 5.39 -3.68
N GLU A 57 -13.91 6.62 -3.89
CA GLU A 57 -13.03 7.80 -3.74
C GLU A 57 -12.43 7.95 -2.32
N PRO A 58 -13.18 7.77 -1.22
CA PRO A 58 -12.61 7.80 0.12
C PRO A 58 -11.59 6.68 0.35
N TYR A 59 -11.87 5.46 -0.12
CA TYR A 59 -10.94 4.33 0.00
C TYR A 59 -9.63 4.60 -0.72
N GLU A 60 -9.68 5.15 -1.94
CA GLU A 60 -8.47 5.50 -2.70
C GLU A 60 -7.64 6.55 -1.94
N ARG A 61 -8.29 7.59 -1.40
CA ARG A 61 -7.62 8.63 -0.63
C ARG A 61 -6.96 8.07 0.63
N GLU A 62 -7.66 7.21 1.35
CA GLU A 62 -7.16 6.57 2.57
C GLU A 62 -5.97 5.65 2.25
N ALA A 63 -6.11 4.78 1.25
CA ALA A 63 -5.04 3.88 0.83
C ALA A 63 -3.78 4.65 0.39
N LYS A 64 -3.92 5.74 -0.37
CA LYS A 64 -2.79 6.63 -0.72
C LYS A 64 -2.17 7.28 0.51
N GLY A 65 -2.97 7.68 1.49
CA GLY A 65 -2.49 8.24 2.75
C GLY A 65 -1.69 7.22 3.56
N GLN A 66 -2.21 6.01 3.69
CA GLN A 66 -1.53 4.89 4.35
C GLN A 66 -0.23 4.54 3.65
N LEU A 67 -0.22 4.44 2.32
CA LEU A 67 0.99 4.18 1.54
C LEU A 67 2.07 5.23 1.80
N ARG A 68 1.73 6.53 1.73
CA ARG A 68 2.68 7.61 2.03
C ARG A 68 3.22 7.55 3.45
N HIS A 69 2.40 7.12 4.41
CA HIS A 69 2.85 6.96 5.79
C HIS A 69 3.87 5.81 5.89
N VAL A 70 3.56 4.65 5.29
CA VAL A 70 4.47 3.50 5.23
C VAL A 70 5.79 3.87 4.56
N ASP A 71 5.75 4.58 3.43
CA ASP A 71 6.96 5.00 2.70
C ASP A 71 7.88 5.87 3.59
N ARG A 72 7.31 6.82 4.35
CA ARG A 72 8.07 7.67 5.27
C ARG A 72 8.71 6.88 6.42
N GLU A 73 7.98 5.92 6.98
CA GLU A 73 8.53 5.08 8.05
C GLU A 73 9.65 4.18 7.52
N LEU A 74 9.50 3.63 6.31
CA LEU A 74 10.56 2.87 5.64
C LEU A 74 11.81 3.72 5.39
N GLU A 75 11.65 4.94 4.90
CA GLU A 75 12.77 5.87 4.68
C GLU A 75 13.49 6.19 5.99
N ARG A 76 12.74 6.45 7.07
CA ARG A 76 13.29 6.70 8.40
C ARG A 76 14.10 5.50 8.91
N LEU A 77 13.55 4.29 8.79
CA LEU A 77 14.22 3.06 9.23
C LEU A 77 15.49 2.78 8.42
N TYR A 78 15.43 3.03 7.11
CA TYR A 78 16.60 2.89 6.24
C TYR A 78 17.74 3.82 6.65
N GLN A 79 17.43 5.10 6.93
CA GLN A 79 18.46 6.05 7.39
C GLN A 79 19.07 5.64 8.74
N LEU A 80 18.24 5.13 9.67
CA LEU A 80 18.72 4.62 10.94
C LEU A 80 19.66 3.41 10.74
N GLN A 81 19.26 2.45 9.91
CA GLN A 81 20.06 1.27 9.58
C GLN A 81 21.39 1.66 8.93
N TYR A 82 21.37 2.63 8.01
CA TYR A 82 22.57 3.15 7.37
C TYR A 82 23.55 3.74 8.40
N ASN A 83 23.05 4.59 9.30
CA ASN A 83 23.86 5.22 10.35
C ASN A 83 24.45 4.17 11.31
N LEU A 84 23.64 3.22 11.78
CA LEU A 84 24.08 2.14 12.66
C LEU A 84 25.12 1.23 11.99
N THR A 85 24.98 1.00 10.68
CA THR A 85 25.97 0.22 9.91
C THR A 85 27.30 0.94 9.83
N ALA A 86 27.30 2.26 9.63
CA ALA A 86 28.51 3.07 9.65
C ALA A 86 29.17 3.06 11.05
N GLU A 87 28.39 3.25 12.11
CA GLU A 87 28.87 3.17 13.49
C GLU A 87 29.50 1.81 13.80
N ARG A 88 28.82 0.72 13.41
CA ARG A 88 29.35 -0.65 13.55
C ARG A 88 30.72 -0.80 12.87
N GLY A 89 30.87 -0.23 11.67
CA GLY A 89 32.14 -0.25 10.94
C GLY A 89 33.26 0.48 11.68
N VAL A 90 32.97 1.63 12.28
CA VAL A 90 33.93 2.38 13.12
C VAL A 90 34.32 1.59 14.36
N VAL A 91 33.35 1.02 15.07
CA VAL A 91 33.59 0.24 16.28
C VAL A 91 34.41 -1.01 15.96
N ALA A 92 34.12 -1.72 14.86
CA ALA A 92 34.89 -2.88 14.42
C ALA A 92 36.37 -2.54 14.23
N LYS A 93 36.66 -1.45 13.49
CA LYS A 93 38.04 -0.98 13.29
C LYS A 93 38.74 -0.60 14.59
N ARG A 94 38.02 0.01 15.55
CA ARG A 94 38.58 0.32 16.88
C ARG A 94 38.93 -0.96 17.65
N VAL A 95 38.07 -1.98 17.60
CA VAL A 95 38.34 -3.28 18.23
C VAL A 95 39.59 -3.92 17.62
N GLU A 96 39.71 -3.95 16.29
CA GLU A 96 40.88 -4.47 15.59
C GLU A 96 42.17 -3.75 16.01
N ALA A 97 42.14 -2.41 16.04
CA ALA A 97 43.29 -1.61 16.44
C ALA A 97 43.71 -1.88 17.90
N VAL A 98 42.75 -1.93 18.83
CA VAL A 98 43.02 -2.23 20.25
C VAL A 98 43.60 -3.64 20.39
N ARG A 99 43.05 -4.64 19.68
CA ARG A 99 43.60 -6.00 19.68
C ARG A 99 45.05 -6.01 19.23
N GLY A 100 45.37 -5.36 18.12
CA GLY A 100 46.76 -5.28 17.64
C GLY A 100 47.73 -4.69 18.68
N VAL A 101 47.31 -3.67 19.44
CA VAL A 101 48.12 -3.11 20.54
C VAL A 101 48.29 -4.10 21.69
N LEU A 102 47.20 -4.78 22.09
CA LEU A 102 47.25 -5.76 23.18
C LEU A 102 48.11 -6.98 22.82
N ASP A 103 48.03 -7.44 21.57
CA ASP A 103 48.84 -8.53 21.04
C ASP A 103 50.33 -8.14 21.05
N ALA A 104 50.67 -6.94 20.54
CA ALA A 104 52.04 -6.43 20.60
C ALA A 104 52.55 -6.29 22.04
N LEU A 105 51.71 -5.83 22.98
CA LEU A 105 52.10 -5.74 24.40
C LEU A 105 52.40 -7.11 25.01
N ALA A 106 51.67 -8.16 24.60
CA ALA A 106 51.88 -9.52 25.09
C ALA A 106 53.27 -10.05 24.70
N GLU A 107 53.82 -9.63 23.56
CA GLU A 107 55.19 -9.98 23.12
C GLU A 107 56.28 -9.43 24.06
N PHE A 108 55.99 -8.36 24.81
CA PHE A 108 56.93 -7.73 25.74
C PHE A 108 56.76 -8.17 27.20
N ARG A 109 55.80 -9.05 27.52
CA ARG A 109 55.72 -9.63 28.86
C ARG A 109 56.58 -10.89 28.93
N PRO A 110 57.73 -10.88 29.63
CA PRO A 110 58.39 -12.13 29.99
C PRO A 110 57.49 -12.88 30.98
N GLU A 111 57.42 -14.20 30.82
CA GLU A 111 56.81 -15.09 31.83
C GLU A 111 57.41 -14.87 33.22
#